data_AF-A0A7S0LSU7-F1
#
_entry.id   AF-A0A7S0LSU7-F1
#
_cell.length_a   1.000
_cell.length_b   1.000
_cell.length_c   1.000
_cell.angle_alpha   90.00
_cell.angle_beta   90.00
_cell.angle_gamma   90.00
#
_symmetry.space_group_name_H-M   'P 1'
#
loop_
_entity.id
_entity.type
_entity.pdbx_description
1 polymer ?
#
loop_
_entity_poly.entity_id
_entity_poly.type
_entity_poly.pdbx_seq_one_letter_code
_entity_poly.pdbx_strand_id
1 'polypeptide(L)'
;TAKADGGAQVRMAANQLVGKQRHTILTPGSGKPLTKQQFADTLLSSQFCLHIRGDSPGSRRFFEILAAGCLPVVVADLWLNTSAPFTAEVPYCDFVVFIPEADFVANASLALERLWA
;
A
#
# COMPACT_ATOMS: atom_id res chain seq x y z
N THR A 1 -8.89 10.07 22.43
CA THR A 1 -10.08 9.71 21.62
C THR A 1 -10.21 10.67 20.46
N ALA A 2 -9.62 10.33 19.32
CA ALA A 2 -9.83 10.99 18.02
C ALA A 2 -9.37 10.01 16.93
N LYS A 3 -10.29 9.16 16.47
CA LYS A 3 -10.10 8.34 15.27
C LYS A 3 -10.30 9.29 14.08
N ALA A 4 -9.28 10.07 13.75
CA ALA A 4 -9.37 11.01 12.63
C ALA A 4 -9.27 10.26 11.29
N ASP A 5 -10.11 10.67 10.35
CA ASP A 5 -10.43 10.16 9.02
C ASP A 5 -9.26 9.90 8.02
N GLY A 6 -8.00 9.90 8.46
CA GLY A 6 -6.83 9.80 7.56
C GLY A 6 -6.83 8.53 6.68
N GLY A 7 -7.24 7.39 7.23
CA GLY A 7 -7.35 6.14 6.46
C GLY A 7 -8.38 6.22 5.31
N ALA A 8 -9.47 6.97 5.49
CA ALA A 8 -10.48 7.14 4.45
C ALA A 8 -9.97 8.01 3.30
N GLN A 9 -9.23 9.08 3.62
CA GLN A 9 -8.62 9.97 2.64
C GLN A 9 -7.56 9.25 1.79
N VAL A 10 -6.70 8.44 2.42
CA VAL A 10 -5.69 7.63 1.71
C VAL A 10 -6.37 6.64 0.74
N ARG A 11 -7.43 5.95 1.17
CA ARG A 11 -8.17 5.03 0.29
C ARG A 11 -8.85 5.76 -0.87
N MET A 12 -9.42 6.94 -0.60
CA MET A 12 -10.05 7.75 -1.64
C MET A 12 -9.02 8.19 -2.69
N ALA A 13 -7.84 8.66 -2.25
CA ALA A 13 -6.74 9.02 -3.15
C ALA A 13 -6.26 7.80 -3.98
N ALA A 14 -6.10 6.63 -3.35
CA ALA A 14 -5.70 5.40 -4.04
C ALA A 14 -6.74 4.96 -5.09
N ASN A 15 -8.04 5.09 -4.79
CA ASN A 15 -9.12 4.75 -5.72
C ASN A 15 -9.14 5.68 -6.95
N GLN A 16 -8.70 6.93 -6.82
CA GLN A 16 -8.63 7.86 -7.96
C GLN A 16 -7.55 7.49 -8.97
N LEU A 17 -6.57 6.66 -8.58
CA LEU A 17 -5.48 6.20 -9.46
C LEU A 17 -5.86 4.99 -10.32
N VAL A 18 -6.90 4.25 -9.92
CA VAL A 18 -7.35 3.04 -10.61
C VAL A 18 -7.72 3.39 -12.05
N GLY A 19 -7.08 2.72 -13.01
CA GLY A 19 -7.31 2.94 -14.45
C GLY A 19 -6.73 4.23 -15.03
N LYS A 20 -6.05 5.07 -14.23
CA LYS A 20 -5.42 6.32 -14.70
C LYS A 20 -3.90 6.24 -14.83
N GLN A 21 -3.26 5.32 -14.13
CA GLN A 21 -1.80 5.16 -14.14
C GLN A 21 -1.34 4.12 -15.17
N ARG A 22 -0.23 4.42 -15.87
CA ARG A 22 0.40 3.52 -16.87
C ARG A 22 0.89 2.21 -16.26
N HIS A 23 1.20 2.22 -14.97
CA HIS A 23 1.57 1.05 -14.18
C HIS A 23 0.39 0.73 -13.24
N THR A 24 -0.22 -0.42 -13.45
CA THR A 24 -1.53 -0.77 -12.90
C THR A 24 -1.55 -0.80 -11.38
N ILE A 25 -2.24 0.15 -10.75
CA ILE A 25 -2.60 0.06 -9.33
C ILE A 25 -3.92 -0.70 -9.23
N LEU A 26 -3.84 -2.00 -8.91
CA LEU A 26 -5.00 -2.83 -8.65
C LEU A 26 -5.43 -2.67 -7.19
N THR A 27 -6.18 -1.60 -6.89
CA THR A 27 -6.86 -1.46 -5.60
C THR A 27 -8.23 -2.15 -5.69
N PRO A 28 -8.56 -3.16 -4.86
CA PRO A 28 -9.89 -3.73 -4.78
C PRO A 28 -10.84 -2.82 -3.98
N GLY A 29 -10.87 -1.53 -4.30
CA GLY A 29 -11.63 -0.52 -3.57
C GLY A 29 -12.92 -0.07 -4.25
N SER A 30 -13.05 -0.21 -5.58
CA SER A 30 -14.19 0.36 -6.33
C SER A 30 -14.63 -0.44 -7.56
N GLY A 31 -14.01 -1.59 -7.84
CA GLY A 31 -14.37 -2.50 -8.95
C GLY A 31 -14.76 -3.89 -8.48
N LYS A 32 -15.03 -4.81 -9.42
CA LYS A 32 -15.23 -6.24 -9.10
C LYS A 32 -13.99 -6.74 -8.32
N PRO A 33 -14.16 -7.35 -7.14
CA PRO A 33 -13.04 -7.89 -6.39
C PRO A 33 -12.25 -8.87 -7.26
N LEU A 34 -10.92 -8.77 -7.24
CA LEU A 34 -10.07 -9.78 -7.88
C LEU A 34 -10.35 -11.14 -7.23
N THR A 35 -10.33 -12.19 -8.04
CA THR A 35 -10.26 -13.55 -7.47
C THR A 35 -8.92 -13.72 -6.76
N LYS A 36 -8.83 -14.71 -5.86
CA LYS A 36 -7.57 -15.04 -5.18
C LYS A 36 -6.44 -15.31 -6.17
N GLN A 37 -6.74 -15.99 -7.28
CA GLN A 37 -5.77 -16.28 -8.33
C GLN A 37 -5.30 -15.00 -9.03
N GLN A 38 -6.23 -14.15 -9.48
CA GLN A 38 -5.88 -12.89 -10.13
C GLN A 38 -5.06 -11.98 -9.23
N PHE A 39 -5.38 -11.94 -7.93
CA PHE A 39 -4.60 -11.20 -6.96
C PHE A 39 -3.18 -11.77 -6.81
N ALA A 40 -3.03 -13.08 -6.69
CA ALA A 40 -1.72 -13.72 -6.62
C ALA A 40 -0.88 -13.47 -7.89
N ASP A 41 -1.46 -13.66 -9.08
CA ASP A 41 -0.80 -13.42 -10.36
C ASP A 41 -0.38 -11.95 -10.51
N THR A 42 -1.20 -11.03 -10.00
CA THR A 42 -0.88 -9.60 -9.95
C THR A 42 0.34 -9.35 -9.07
N LEU A 43 0.35 -9.88 -7.85
CA LEU A 43 1.48 -9.68 -6.93
C LEU A 43 2.78 -10.25 -7.51
N LEU A 44 2.72 -11.45 -8.10
CA LEU A 44 3.89 -12.12 -8.68
C LEU A 44 4.45 -11.44 -9.93
N SER A 45 3.63 -10.70 -10.67
CA SER A 45 4.05 -9.94 -11.85
C SER A 45 4.42 -8.47 -11.56
N SER A 46 4.28 -8.03 -10.30
CA SER A 46 4.53 -6.66 -9.88
C SER A 46 5.90 -6.52 -9.22
N GLN A 47 6.62 -5.43 -9.52
CA GLN A 47 7.87 -5.08 -8.84
C GLN A 47 7.62 -4.36 -7.51
N PHE A 48 6.63 -3.45 -7.50
CA PHE A 48 6.25 -2.68 -6.32
C PHE A 48 4.78 -2.91 -5.99
N CYS A 49 4.46 -3.06 -4.71
CA CYS A 49 3.10 -3.31 -4.25
C CYS A 49 2.70 -2.31 -3.17
N LEU A 50 1.61 -1.60 -3.44
CA LEU A 50 1.09 -0.56 -2.57
C LEU A 50 0.32 -1.15 -1.38
N HIS A 51 0.78 -0.84 -0.17
CA HIS A 51 0.12 -1.16 1.10
C HIS A 51 -0.40 0.12 1.75
N ILE A 52 -1.69 0.38 1.61
CA ILE A 52 -2.34 1.55 2.21
C ILE A 52 -2.95 1.25 3.58
N ARG A 53 -3.08 2.29 4.40
CA ARG A 53 -3.75 2.23 5.70
C ARG A 53 -5.17 1.65 5.61
N GLY A 54 -5.38 0.58 6.40
CA GLY A 54 -6.71 -0.01 6.65
C GLY A 54 -7.37 0.54 7.92
N ASP A 55 -8.60 0.10 8.18
CA ASP A 55 -9.35 0.47 9.41
C ASP A 55 -8.97 -0.39 10.63
N SER A 56 -8.26 -1.50 10.39
CA SER A 56 -7.73 -2.40 11.43
C SER A 56 -6.21 -2.49 11.33
N PRO A 57 -5.48 -2.50 12.46
CA PRO A 57 -4.02 -2.37 12.51
C PRO A 57 -3.25 -3.66 12.15
N GLY A 58 -3.80 -4.52 11.29
CA GLY A 58 -3.13 -5.76 10.91
C GLY A 58 -3.81 -6.40 9.71
N SER A 59 -3.33 -6.10 8.51
CA SER A 59 -3.83 -6.72 7.29
C SER A 59 -2.87 -7.79 6.80
N ARG A 60 -3.41 -8.96 6.44
CA ARG A 60 -2.67 -10.04 5.77
C ARG A 60 -1.99 -9.57 4.46
N ARG A 61 -2.50 -8.49 3.84
CA ARG A 61 -2.01 -7.96 2.56
C ARG A 61 -0.51 -7.66 2.56
N PHE A 62 0.03 -7.15 3.66
CA PHE A 62 1.47 -6.87 3.73
C PHE A 62 2.30 -8.15 3.62
N PHE A 63 1.89 -9.23 4.28
CA PHE A 63 2.58 -10.51 4.19
C PHE A 63 2.41 -11.17 2.83
N GLU A 64 1.28 -10.97 2.15
CA GLU A 64 1.08 -11.48 0.79
C GLU A 64 2.03 -10.78 -0.21
N ILE A 65 2.25 -9.47 -0.03
CA ILE A 65 3.24 -8.70 -0.79
C ILE A 65 4.64 -9.27 -0.59
N LEU A 66 5.06 -9.46 0.68
CA LEU A 66 6.37 -10.04 1.00
C LEU A 66 6.55 -11.46 0.46
N ALA A 67 5.54 -12.31 0.62
CA ALA A 67 5.58 -13.70 0.16
C ALA A 67 5.66 -13.80 -1.37
N ALA A 68 5.11 -12.82 -2.09
CA ALA A 68 5.21 -12.73 -3.55
C ALA A 68 6.55 -12.15 -4.03
N GLY A 69 7.43 -11.69 -3.13
CA GLY A 69 8.68 -11.02 -3.49
C GLY A 69 8.48 -9.63 -4.11
N CYS A 70 7.29 -9.04 -3.95
CA CYS A 70 6.99 -7.71 -4.45
C CYS A 70 7.44 -6.65 -3.44
N LEU A 71 8.19 -5.64 -3.88
CA LEU A 71 8.74 -4.64 -2.97
C LEU A 71 7.60 -3.79 -2.35
N PRO A 72 7.45 -3.76 -1.02
CA PRO A 72 6.34 -3.05 -0.39
C PRO A 72 6.54 -1.52 -0.42
N VAL A 73 5.48 -0.82 -0.84
CA VAL A 73 5.35 0.65 -0.75
C VAL A 73 4.24 0.94 0.25
N VAL A 74 4.59 1.44 1.44
CA VAL A 74 3.65 1.64 2.55
C VAL A 74 3.20 3.11 2.62
N VAL A 75 1.88 3.32 2.57
CA VAL A 75 1.20 4.61 2.83
C VAL A 75 0.37 4.44 4.09
N ALA A 76 1.05 4.43 5.24
CA ALA A 76 0.46 4.28 6.55
C ALA A 76 1.44 4.74 7.63
N ASP A 77 1.34 6.00 8.07
CA ASP A 77 2.38 6.69 8.86
C ASP A 77 2.67 5.97 10.19
N LEU A 78 1.66 5.32 10.78
CA LEU A 78 1.78 4.63 12.06
C LEU A 78 2.04 3.13 11.92
N TRP A 79 2.12 2.58 10.70
CA TRP A 79 2.17 1.14 10.48
C TRP A 79 3.38 0.49 11.16
N LEU A 80 4.56 1.11 11.05
CA LEU A 80 5.78 0.58 11.65
C LEU A 80 5.68 0.45 13.18
N ASN A 81 4.95 1.33 13.85
CA ASN A 81 4.82 1.36 15.31
C ASN A 81 3.59 0.62 15.84
N THR A 82 2.64 0.26 14.97
CA THR A 82 1.33 -0.28 15.41
C THR A 82 0.96 -1.62 14.79
N SER A 83 1.58 -1.99 13.67
CA SER A 83 1.15 -3.10 12.82
C SER A 83 2.29 -3.98 12.31
N ALA A 84 3.51 -3.44 12.20
CA ALA A 84 4.67 -4.22 11.79
C ALA A 84 5.05 -5.22 12.90
N PRO A 85 5.14 -6.52 12.60
CA PRO A 85 5.57 -7.51 13.57
C PRO A 85 7.10 -7.57 13.67
N PHE A 86 7.66 -8.08 14.77
CA PHE A 86 9.10 -8.37 14.88
C PHE A 86 10.00 -7.17 14.50
N THR A 87 9.62 -5.96 14.88
CA THR A 87 10.36 -4.73 14.53
C THR A 87 11.74 -4.64 15.18
N ALA A 88 12.03 -5.51 16.16
CA ALA A 88 13.37 -5.65 16.74
C ALA A 88 14.29 -6.52 15.87
N GLU A 89 13.74 -7.43 15.07
CA GLU A 89 14.47 -8.42 14.28
C GLU A 89 14.45 -8.12 12.78
N VAL A 90 13.37 -7.50 12.28
CA VAL A 90 13.17 -7.24 10.85
C VAL A 90 13.45 -5.77 10.54
N PRO A 91 14.50 -5.47 9.74
CA PRO A 91 14.86 -4.10 9.40
C PRO A 91 13.98 -3.56 8.27
N TYR A 92 12.70 -3.30 8.55
CA TYR A 92 11.74 -2.84 7.53
C TYR A 92 12.21 -1.61 6.75
N CYS A 93 12.95 -0.71 7.38
CA CYS A 93 13.48 0.50 6.73
C CYS A 93 14.48 0.20 5.59
N ASP A 94 15.05 -1.00 5.53
CA ASP A 94 16.06 -1.35 4.53
C ASP A 94 15.42 -1.77 3.20
N PHE A 95 14.16 -2.21 3.21
CA PHE A 95 13.50 -2.80 2.03
C PHE A 95 12.06 -2.33 1.79
N VAL A 96 11.47 -1.57 2.72
CA VAL A 96 10.14 -0.97 2.56
C VAL A 96 10.29 0.49 2.15
N VAL A 97 9.58 0.88 1.10
CA VAL A 97 9.45 2.30 0.74
C VAL A 97 8.29 2.90 1.52
N PHE A 98 8.56 3.94 2.31
CA PHE A 98 7.51 4.67 3.04
C PHE A 98 7.16 5.97 2.32
N ILE A 99 5.87 6.16 2.06
CA ILE A 99 5.32 7.41 1.54
C ILE A 99 4.41 8.01 2.62
N PRO A 100 4.65 9.27 3.04
CA PRO A 100 3.78 9.94 4.00
C PRO A 100 2.32 9.97 3.54
N GLU A 101 1.37 9.71 4.45
CA GLU A 101 -0.07 9.78 4.14
C GLU A 101 -0.44 11.16 3.58
N ALA A 102 0.15 12.23 4.12
CA ALA A 102 -0.10 13.61 3.68
C ALA A 102 0.32 13.86 2.22
N ASP A 103 1.51 13.40 1.82
CA ASP A 103 2.03 13.54 0.45
C ASP A 103 1.18 12.75 -0.54
N PHE A 104 0.79 11.53 -0.15
CA PHE A 104 -0.07 10.69 -0.96
C PHE A 104 -1.47 11.29 -1.13
N VAL A 105 -2.07 11.84 -0.07
CA VAL A 105 -3.38 12.50 -0.16
C VAL A 105 -3.31 13.79 -0.99
N ALA A 106 -2.20 14.54 -0.91
CA ALA A 106 -2.02 15.77 -1.69
C ALA A 106 -1.88 15.49 -3.19
N ASN A 107 -1.04 14.52 -3.59
CA ASN A 107 -0.88 14.11 -4.97
C ASN A 107 -0.33 12.69 -5.09
N ALA A 108 -1.23 11.70 -5.08
CA ALA A 108 -0.87 10.29 -5.08
C ALA A 108 -0.11 9.86 -6.36
N SER A 109 -0.43 10.45 -7.52
CA SER A 109 0.27 10.17 -8.78
C SER A 109 1.74 10.58 -8.68
N LEU A 110 1.98 11.84 -8.29
CA LEU A 110 3.33 12.38 -8.14
C LEU A 110 4.13 11.64 -7.06
N ALA A 111 3.47 11.24 -5.97
CA ALA A 111 4.11 10.48 -4.89
C ALA A 111 4.64 9.13 -5.40
N LEU A 112 3.92 8.46 -6.31
CA LEU A 112 4.31 7.18 -6.89
C LEU A 112 5.25 7.29 -8.10
N GLU A 113 5.22 8.41 -8.83
CA GLU A 113 6.17 8.70 -9.92
C GLU A 113 7.63 8.62 -9.48
N ARG A 114 7.90 8.95 -8.22
CA ARG A 114 9.24 8.89 -7.63
C ARG A 114 9.82 7.47 -7.51
N LEU A 115 9.01 6.42 -7.63
CA LEU A 115 9.48 5.03 -7.50
C LEU A 115 10.25 4.53 -8.72
N TRP A 116 10.07 5.18 -9.87
CA TRP A 116 10.61 4.74 -11.17
C TRP A 116 11.36 5.84 -11.92
N ALA A 117 11.71 6.92 -11.21
CA ALA A 117 12.54 8.02 -11.70
C ALA A 117 14.02 7.64 -11.79
#